data_AF-A0A2X1PMY0-F1
#
_entry.id   AF-A0A2X1PMY0-F1
#
_cell.length_a   1.000
_cell.length_b   1.000
_cell.length_c   1.000
_cell.angle_alpha   90.00
_cell.angle_beta   90.00
_cell.angle_gamma   90.00
#
_symmetry.space_group_name_H-M   'P 1'
#
loop_
_entity.id
_entity.type
_entity.pdbx_description
1 polymer ?
#
loop_
_entity_poly.entity_id
_entity_poly.type
_entity_poly.pdbx_seq_one_letter_code
_entity_poly.pdbx_strand_id
1 'polypeptide(L)'
;MAEAEVEYEDKVSPSIYVRFPAVSAVEIEEKFNAVSKGQGKLSAVIWTTTPWTMPSNRAIAVNAELEYNLVQLGDERVILAAELVESVAKAVGVEQVEILGSVKGQALELVRFNHPFYDFTVPVILGDHVTTDGGTGLVHTAPDHGLDDFVVGKQYDLPMAGLVSNDGKFISTTEFFAGKGVFEANPLVIEKLQEVG
;
A
#
# COMPACT_ATOMS: atom_id res chain seq x y z
N MET A 1 13.31 19.75 -11.11
CA MET A 1 12.69 21.06 -10.84
C MET A 1 13.01 21.40 -9.41
N ALA A 2 13.45 22.62 -9.11
CA ALA A 2 13.71 23.00 -7.71
C ALA A 2 12.35 23.23 -7.01
N GLU A 3 12.24 22.99 -5.70
CA GLU A 3 10.98 23.21 -4.95
C GLU A 3 10.43 24.65 -5.12
N ALA A 4 11.31 25.63 -5.34
CA ALA A 4 10.95 27.02 -5.60
C ALA A 4 10.26 27.29 -6.95
N GLU A 5 10.20 26.29 -7.84
CA GLU A 5 9.58 26.39 -9.17
C GLU A 5 8.22 25.66 -9.22
N VAL A 6 7.75 25.07 -8.11
CA VAL A 6 6.49 24.32 -8.07
C VAL A 6 5.31 25.28 -7.89
N GLU A 7 4.55 25.52 -8.95
CA GLU A 7 3.24 26.18 -8.88
C GLU A 7 2.17 25.14 -8.50
N TYR A 8 1.39 25.45 -7.45
CA TYR A 8 0.29 24.61 -7.01
C TYR A 8 -0.98 24.95 -7.80
N GLU A 9 -1.50 23.98 -8.55
CA GLU A 9 -2.83 24.05 -9.17
C GLU A 9 -3.75 23.01 -8.55
N ASP A 10 -5.02 23.36 -8.36
CA ASP A 10 -6.06 22.43 -7.89
C ASP A 10 -6.31 21.35 -8.95
N LYS A 11 -5.91 20.11 -8.64
CA LYS A 11 -6.12 18.94 -9.51
C LYS A 11 -6.91 17.86 -8.78
N VAL A 12 -8.00 17.40 -9.39
CA VAL A 12 -8.73 16.22 -8.93
C VAL A 12 -7.85 14.99 -9.16
N SER A 13 -7.39 14.39 -8.07
CA SER A 13 -6.61 13.15 -8.10
C SER A 13 -7.50 11.97 -7.69
N PRO A 14 -7.32 10.78 -8.29
CA PRO A 14 -7.97 9.58 -7.78
C PRO A 14 -7.54 9.34 -6.33
N SER A 15 -8.39 8.67 -5.56
CA SER A 15 -8.10 8.26 -4.18
C SER A 15 -8.59 6.83 -4.05
N ILE A 16 -7.68 5.89 -3.91
CA ILE A 16 -7.99 4.46 -3.94
C ILE A 16 -7.39 3.74 -2.74
N TYR A 17 -8.11 2.71 -2.29
CA TYR A 17 -7.60 1.71 -1.36
C TYR A 17 -7.22 0.47 -2.16
N VAL A 18 -6.02 -0.07 -1.90
CA VAL A 18 -5.50 -1.21 -2.65
C VAL A 18 -5.15 -2.33 -1.68
N ARG A 19 -5.68 -3.52 -1.94
CA ARG A 19 -5.40 -4.73 -1.17
C ARG A 19 -4.11 -5.38 -1.67
N PHE A 20 -3.23 -5.70 -0.74
CA PHE A 20 -2.07 -6.57 -0.92
C PHE A 20 -2.35 -7.88 -0.19
N PRO A 21 -2.68 -8.97 -0.89
CA PRO A 21 -3.05 -10.24 -0.25
C PRO A 21 -1.89 -10.82 0.55
N ALA A 22 -2.16 -11.32 1.76
CA ALA A 22 -1.16 -11.99 2.59
C ALA A 22 -0.52 -13.18 1.87
N VAL A 23 0.81 -13.32 1.99
CA VAL A 23 1.49 -14.56 1.58
C VAL A 23 1.14 -15.69 2.54
N SER A 24 1.08 -15.40 3.84
CA SER A 24 0.68 -16.34 4.89
C SER A 24 -0.29 -15.68 5.86
N ALA A 25 -1.57 -16.03 5.77
CA ALA A 25 -2.57 -15.57 6.74
C ALA A 25 -2.28 -16.09 8.16
N VAL A 26 -1.77 -17.32 8.28
CA VAL A 26 -1.45 -17.94 9.57
C VAL A 26 -0.33 -17.20 10.29
N GLU A 27 0.75 -16.85 9.60
CA GLU A 27 1.87 -16.08 10.18
C GLU A 27 1.39 -14.73 10.72
N ILE A 28 0.51 -14.06 9.98
CA ILE A 28 -0.05 -12.78 10.38
C ILE A 28 -0.99 -12.96 11.58
N GLU A 29 -1.94 -13.90 11.53
CA GLU A 29 -2.84 -14.21 12.66
C GLU A 29 -2.06 -14.46 13.96
N GLU A 30 -0.96 -15.22 13.89
CA GLU A 30 -0.07 -15.51 15.02
C GLU A 30 0.59 -14.25 15.57
N LYS A 31 1.14 -13.39 14.70
CA LYS A 31 1.74 -12.11 15.12
C LYS A 31 0.72 -11.23 15.85
N PHE A 32 -0.51 -11.17 15.33
CA PHE A 32 -1.59 -10.34 15.89
C PHE A 32 -2.19 -10.88 17.20
N ASN A 33 -1.74 -12.04 17.69
CA ASN A 33 -2.35 -12.76 18.82
C ASN A 33 -3.87 -12.86 18.66
N ALA A 34 -4.32 -13.15 17.44
CA ALA A 34 -5.73 -12.98 17.09
C ALA A 34 -6.63 -13.87 17.98
N VAL A 35 -7.62 -13.25 18.64
CA VAL A 35 -8.54 -13.96 19.55
C VAL A 35 -9.51 -14.87 18.79
N SER A 36 -9.73 -14.57 17.51
CA SER A 36 -10.46 -15.36 16.53
C SER A 36 -9.74 -15.23 15.20
N LYS A 37 -9.80 -16.26 14.37
CA LYS A 37 -9.21 -16.20 13.02
C LYS A 37 -10.00 -15.30 12.07
N GLY A 38 -11.26 -14.98 12.38
CA GLY A 38 -12.18 -14.35 11.44
C GLY A 38 -12.41 -15.22 10.19
N GLN A 39 -12.85 -14.60 9.10
CA GLN A 39 -13.16 -15.27 7.84
C GLN A 39 -12.70 -14.49 6.61
N GLY A 40 -12.52 -15.18 5.49
CA GLY A 40 -12.18 -14.55 4.20
C GLY A 40 -10.70 -14.27 3.99
N LYS A 41 -10.39 -13.53 2.92
CA LYS A 41 -9.00 -13.20 2.55
C LYS A 41 -8.41 -12.20 3.54
N LEU A 42 -7.12 -12.35 3.85
CA LEU A 42 -6.36 -11.40 4.68
C LEU A 42 -5.49 -10.55 3.76
N SER A 43 -5.55 -9.22 3.89
CA SER A 43 -4.72 -8.30 3.12
C SER A 43 -4.16 -7.15 3.98
N ALA A 44 -2.99 -6.64 3.60
CA ALA A 44 -2.61 -5.27 3.94
C ALA A 44 -3.38 -4.32 3.00
N VAL A 45 -3.92 -3.22 3.52
CA VAL A 45 -4.60 -2.23 2.68
C VAL A 45 -3.82 -0.92 2.71
N ILE A 46 -3.35 -0.49 1.56
CA ILE A 46 -2.72 0.83 1.39
C ILE A 46 -3.73 1.83 0.85
N TRP A 47 -3.39 3.11 0.98
CA TRP A 47 -4.08 4.21 0.33
C TRP A 47 -3.12 4.98 -0.59
N THR A 48 -3.57 5.36 -1.77
CA THR A 48 -2.77 6.19 -2.69
C THR A 48 -3.63 7.11 -3.55
N THR A 49 -3.07 8.26 -3.90
CA THR A 49 -3.62 9.19 -4.89
C THR A 49 -2.91 9.15 -6.24
N THR A 50 -1.86 8.34 -6.34
CA THR A 50 -1.03 8.18 -7.54
C THR A 50 -1.01 6.71 -8.01
N PRO A 51 -2.14 6.15 -8.50
CA PRO A 51 -2.22 4.76 -8.96
C PRO A 51 -1.10 4.36 -9.91
N TRP A 52 -0.65 5.26 -10.79
CA TRP A 52 0.45 5.01 -11.72
C TRP A 52 1.77 4.58 -11.05
N THR A 53 1.98 4.84 -9.75
CA THR A 53 3.18 4.39 -9.03
C THR A 53 3.13 2.92 -8.63
N MET A 54 1.95 2.30 -8.62
CA MET A 54 1.75 0.91 -8.18
C MET A 54 2.63 -0.11 -8.89
N PRO A 55 2.86 -0.07 -10.22
CA PRO A 55 3.79 -1.00 -10.88
C PRO A 55 5.22 -0.97 -10.32
N SER A 56 5.62 0.18 -9.75
CA SER A 56 6.95 0.39 -9.18
C SER A 56 7.01 0.07 -7.68
N ASN A 57 5.92 -0.42 -7.07
CA ASN A 57 5.89 -0.78 -5.66
C ASN A 57 6.87 -1.92 -5.34
N ARG A 58 7.61 -1.77 -4.24
CA ARG A 58 8.60 -2.75 -3.76
C ARG A 58 8.50 -3.10 -2.28
N ALA A 59 7.71 -2.35 -1.51
CA ALA A 59 7.45 -2.62 -0.10
C ALA A 59 6.14 -1.97 0.36
N ILE A 60 5.74 -2.30 1.59
CA ILE A 60 4.71 -1.58 2.35
C ILE A 60 5.38 -1.01 3.60
N ALA A 61 5.48 0.30 3.73
CA ALA A 61 5.99 0.95 4.93
C ALA A 61 4.91 1.02 6.02
N VAL A 62 5.33 0.75 7.25
CA VAL A 62 4.56 0.96 8.48
C VAL A 62 5.43 1.70 9.50
N ASN A 63 4.82 2.42 10.43
CA ASN A 63 5.55 3.04 11.53
C ASN A 63 5.78 2.03 12.65
N ALA A 64 7.00 1.90 13.18
CA ALA A 64 7.33 0.92 14.20
C ALA A 64 6.53 1.11 15.52
N GLU A 65 6.26 2.36 15.88
CA GLU A 65 5.66 2.76 17.17
C GLU A 65 4.14 2.81 17.14
N LEU A 66 3.53 2.91 15.95
CA LEU A 66 2.07 2.90 15.81
C LEU A 66 1.50 1.51 16.12
N GLU A 67 0.26 1.49 16.61
CA GLU A 67 -0.50 0.26 16.79
C GLU A 67 -1.31 -0.04 15.53
N TYR A 68 -1.35 -1.32 15.15
CA TYR A 68 -2.04 -1.85 14.00
C TYR A 68 -3.02 -2.92 14.45
N ASN A 69 -4.20 -2.92 13.85
CA ASN A 69 -5.27 -3.89 14.10
C ASN A 69 -5.45 -4.80 12.89
N LEU A 70 -5.59 -6.10 13.17
CA LEU A 70 -6.18 -7.04 12.23
C LEU A 70 -7.70 -6.97 12.43
N VAL A 71 -8.41 -6.60 11.38
CA VAL A 71 -9.82 -6.24 11.44
C VAL A 71 -10.62 -7.09 10.48
N GLN A 72 -11.75 -7.64 10.92
CA GLN A 72 -12.79 -8.20 10.05
C GLN A 72 -13.66 -7.06 9.52
N LEU A 73 -13.71 -6.89 8.19
CA LEU A 73 -14.59 -5.98 7.48
C LEU A 73 -15.44 -6.79 6.50
N GLY A 74 -16.70 -7.06 6.88
CA GLY A 74 -17.59 -7.93 6.11
C GLY A 74 -16.99 -9.33 5.93
N ASP A 75 -16.75 -9.74 4.69
CA ASP A 75 -16.23 -11.07 4.34
C ASP A 75 -14.71 -11.09 4.13
N GLU A 76 -14.00 -10.05 4.59
CA GLU A 76 -12.55 -9.91 4.44
C GLU A 76 -11.87 -9.48 5.73
N ARG A 77 -10.56 -9.71 5.79
CA ARG A 77 -9.71 -9.30 6.89
C ARG A 77 -8.64 -8.34 6.40
N VAL A 78 -8.45 -7.25 7.10
CA VAL A 78 -7.50 -6.21 6.70
C VAL A 78 -6.64 -5.77 7.87
N ILE A 79 -5.41 -5.37 7.56
CA ILE A 79 -4.54 -4.68 8.52
C ILE A 79 -4.68 -3.18 8.30
N LEU A 80 -4.92 -2.44 9.37
CA LEU A 80 -5.04 -0.97 9.39
C LEU A 80 -4.35 -0.44 10.65
N ALA A 81 -3.82 0.79 10.61
CA ALA A 81 -3.45 1.48 11.84
C ALA A 81 -4.68 1.66 12.73
N ALA A 82 -4.53 1.43 14.03
CA ALA A 82 -5.64 1.37 14.98
C ALA A 82 -6.52 2.63 14.95
N GLU A 83 -5.89 3.81 14.87
CA GLU A 83 -6.57 5.11 14.80
C GLU A 83 -7.36 5.34 13.49
N LEU A 84 -7.04 4.60 12.43
CA LEU A 84 -7.62 4.78 11.10
C LEU A 84 -8.72 3.75 10.78
N VAL A 85 -9.00 2.81 11.69
CA VAL A 85 -10.01 1.75 11.46
C VAL A 85 -11.40 2.34 11.19
N GLU A 86 -11.87 3.26 12.04
CA GLU A 86 -13.20 3.86 11.90
C GLU A 86 -13.32 4.72 10.65
N SER A 87 -12.29 5.50 10.32
CA SER A 87 -12.30 6.39 9.16
C SER A 87 -12.30 5.59 7.86
N VAL A 88 -11.51 4.53 7.78
CA VAL A 88 -11.48 3.61 6.64
C VAL A 88 -12.79 2.88 6.51
N ALA A 89 -13.33 2.29 7.58
CA ALA A 89 -14.61 1.58 7.56
C ALA A 89 -15.75 2.47 7.04
N LYS A 90 -15.81 3.73 7.50
CA LYS A 90 -16.77 4.72 7.01
C LYS A 90 -16.55 5.05 5.53
N ALA A 91 -15.31 5.22 5.09
CA ALA A 91 -14.98 5.54 3.71
C ALA A 91 -15.38 4.42 2.72
N VAL A 92 -15.30 3.16 3.15
CA VAL A 92 -15.71 2.00 2.34
C VAL A 92 -17.15 1.54 2.58
N GLY A 93 -17.90 2.22 3.45
CA GLY A 93 -19.32 1.93 3.71
C GLY A 93 -19.56 0.64 4.53
N VAL A 94 -18.60 0.23 5.36
CA VAL A 94 -18.74 -0.94 6.25
C VAL A 94 -19.19 -0.47 7.64
N GLU A 95 -20.34 -0.96 8.08
CA GLU A 95 -20.95 -0.55 9.37
C GLU A 95 -20.43 -1.34 10.57
N GLN A 96 -20.05 -2.61 10.36
CA GLN A 96 -19.61 -3.51 11.42
C GLN A 96 -18.13 -3.83 11.25
N VAL A 97 -17.38 -3.52 12.29
CA VAL A 97 -15.93 -3.70 12.39
C VAL A 97 -15.69 -4.58 13.61
N GLU A 98 -15.02 -5.71 13.41
CA GLU A 98 -14.55 -6.55 14.52
C GLU A 98 -13.02 -6.55 14.53
N ILE A 99 -12.42 -6.17 15.66
CA ILE A 99 -10.96 -6.24 15.85
C ILE A 99 -10.63 -7.67 16.28
N LEU A 100 -9.86 -8.37 15.45
CA LEU A 100 -9.43 -9.74 15.68
C LEU A 100 -8.15 -9.81 16.53
N GLY A 101 -7.30 -8.78 16.46
CA GLY A 101 -6.06 -8.69 17.23
C GLY A 101 -5.30 -7.40 16.94
N SER A 102 -4.26 -7.11 17.73
CA SER A 102 -3.51 -5.85 17.68
C SER A 102 -2.02 -6.06 17.95
N VAL A 103 -1.16 -5.31 17.25
CA VAL A 103 0.30 -5.30 17.44
C VAL A 103 0.90 -3.92 17.19
N LYS A 104 2.12 -3.69 17.68
CA LYS A 104 2.98 -2.59 17.21
C LYS A 104 3.46 -2.86 15.79
N GLY A 105 3.64 -1.80 15.00
CA GLY A 105 4.14 -1.91 13.61
C GLY A 105 5.49 -2.61 13.52
N GLN A 106 6.34 -2.49 14.54
CA GLN A 106 7.59 -3.23 14.68
C GLN A 106 7.42 -4.75 14.51
N ALA A 107 6.28 -5.33 14.93
CA ALA A 107 6.03 -6.76 14.82
C ALA A 107 5.74 -7.22 13.37
N LEU A 108 5.38 -6.27 12.49
CA LEU A 108 5.06 -6.52 11.09
C LEU A 108 6.29 -6.47 10.19
N GLU A 109 7.44 -6.03 10.69
CA GLU A 109 8.69 -5.95 9.91
C GLU A 109 8.97 -7.27 9.18
N LEU A 110 9.25 -7.14 7.87
CA LEU A 110 9.52 -8.22 6.91
C LEU A 110 8.39 -9.22 6.64
N VAL A 111 7.19 -9.04 7.22
CA VAL A 111 6.00 -9.79 6.80
C VAL A 111 5.77 -9.56 5.30
N ARG A 112 5.47 -10.62 4.56
CA ARG A 112 5.35 -10.54 3.10
C ARG A 112 3.90 -10.55 2.63
N PHE A 113 3.64 -9.72 1.62
CA PHE A 113 2.37 -9.66 0.90
C PHE A 113 2.61 -9.86 -0.59
N ASN A 114 1.64 -10.41 -1.29
CA ASN A 114 1.64 -10.49 -2.74
C ASN A 114 1.40 -9.10 -3.33
N HIS A 115 2.16 -8.76 -4.37
CA HIS A 115 1.86 -7.57 -5.16
C HIS A 115 0.48 -7.76 -5.82
N PRO A 116 -0.38 -6.73 -5.90
CA PRO A 116 -1.78 -6.90 -6.29
C PRO A 116 -1.98 -7.51 -7.68
N PHE A 117 -1.10 -7.20 -8.64
CA PHE A 117 -1.23 -7.68 -10.03
C PHE A 117 0.07 -8.20 -10.67
N TYR A 118 1.17 -8.32 -9.93
CA TYR A 118 2.43 -8.90 -10.44
C TYR A 118 2.81 -10.13 -9.63
N ASP A 119 3.48 -11.09 -10.27
CA ASP A 119 3.89 -12.36 -9.65
C ASP A 119 5.18 -12.22 -8.84
N PHE A 120 5.14 -11.34 -7.83
CA PHE A 120 6.16 -11.24 -6.81
C PHE A 120 5.55 -10.79 -5.48
N THR A 121 6.34 -10.92 -4.41
CA THR A 121 5.95 -10.49 -3.08
C THR A 121 6.77 -9.29 -2.63
N VAL A 122 6.20 -8.47 -1.76
CA VAL A 122 6.84 -7.29 -1.18
C VAL A 122 6.88 -7.44 0.35
N PRO A 123 7.99 -7.04 1.01
CA PRO A 123 8.07 -7.02 2.46
C PRO A 123 7.37 -5.78 3.04
N VAL A 124 6.95 -5.89 4.28
CA VAL A 124 6.73 -4.74 5.15
C VAL A 124 8.08 -4.21 5.64
N ILE A 125 8.24 -2.89 5.63
CA ILE A 125 9.42 -2.17 6.10
C ILE A 125 9.01 -1.12 7.15
N LEU A 126 9.96 -0.69 7.97
CA LEU A 126 9.70 0.33 8.99
C LEU A 126 10.08 1.72 8.46
N GLY A 127 9.17 2.68 8.58
CA GLY A 127 9.37 4.05 8.12
C GLY A 127 8.67 5.07 9.01
N ASP A 128 9.45 6.02 9.52
CA ASP A 128 8.94 7.08 10.42
C ASP A 128 8.06 8.11 9.71
N HIS A 129 8.11 8.16 8.37
CA HIS A 129 7.25 9.03 7.55
C HIS A 129 5.78 8.59 7.54
N VAL A 130 5.47 7.38 8.03
CA VAL A 130 4.10 6.87 8.14
C VAL A 130 3.43 7.50 9.37
N THR A 131 2.35 8.23 9.14
CA THR A 131 1.54 8.89 10.19
C THR A 131 0.08 8.44 10.15
N THR A 132 -0.73 8.90 11.11
CA THR A 132 -2.19 8.66 11.16
C THR A 132 -3.01 9.85 10.65
N ASP A 133 -2.38 10.81 9.95
CA ASP A 133 -3.07 12.01 9.44
C ASP A 133 -4.00 11.69 8.25
N GLY A 134 -3.86 10.52 7.62
CA GLY A 134 -4.71 10.09 6.52
C GLY A 134 -4.36 8.69 5.98
N GLY A 135 -5.25 8.15 5.15
CA GLY A 135 -5.06 6.84 4.51
C GLY A 135 -5.40 5.68 5.43
N THR A 136 -4.51 4.69 5.51
CA THR A 136 -4.70 3.45 6.30
C THR A 136 -3.62 3.22 7.34
N GLY A 137 -2.56 4.03 7.34
CA GLY A 137 -1.34 3.80 8.12
C GLY A 137 -0.41 2.73 7.52
N LEU A 138 -0.72 2.23 6.32
CA LEU A 138 0.15 1.39 5.50
C LEU A 138 0.43 2.14 4.20
N VAL A 139 1.70 2.44 3.95
CA VAL A 139 2.12 3.25 2.79
C VAL A 139 2.80 2.34 1.79
N HIS A 140 2.31 2.30 0.56
CA HIS A 140 3.01 1.58 -0.51
C HIS A 140 4.31 2.33 -0.81
N THR A 141 5.43 1.61 -1.00
CA THR A 141 6.75 2.20 -1.21
C THR A 141 7.24 1.88 -2.62
N ALA A 142 7.49 2.92 -3.41
CA ALA A 142 8.10 2.87 -4.74
C ALA A 142 9.33 3.79 -4.78
N PRO A 143 10.55 3.27 -4.48
CA PRO A 143 11.77 4.07 -4.30
C PRO A 143 12.14 5.03 -5.45
N ASP A 144 11.65 4.77 -6.66
CA ASP A 144 11.87 5.61 -7.84
C ASP A 144 11.08 6.93 -7.84
N HIS A 145 10.03 7.04 -7.02
CA HIS A 145 8.98 8.06 -7.17
C HIS A 145 8.68 8.89 -5.91
N GLY A 146 9.47 8.72 -4.84
CA GLY A 146 9.30 9.46 -3.58
C GLY A 146 10.62 9.58 -2.81
N LEU A 147 10.84 10.74 -2.18
CA LEU A 147 12.06 10.96 -1.38
C LEU A 147 12.09 10.05 -0.15
N ASP A 148 10.98 9.99 0.60
CA ASP A 148 10.88 9.13 1.77
C ASP A 148 10.99 7.65 1.39
N ASP A 149 10.36 7.26 0.28
CA ASP A 149 10.44 5.91 -0.30
C ASP A 149 11.88 5.52 -0.65
N PHE A 150 12.64 6.45 -1.25
CA PHE A 150 14.04 6.25 -1.57
C PHE A 150 14.90 6.12 -0.31
N VAL A 151 14.68 6.99 0.68
CA VAL A 151 15.45 7.00 1.93
C VAL A 151 15.24 5.70 2.71
N VAL A 152 13.99 5.28 2.91
CA VAL A 152 13.68 4.03 3.61
C VAL A 152 14.07 2.82 2.76
N GLY A 153 13.82 2.86 1.44
CA GLY A 153 14.14 1.77 0.53
C GLY A 153 15.63 1.46 0.49
N LYS A 154 16.49 2.48 0.60
CA LYS A 154 17.95 2.29 0.71
C LYS A 154 18.38 1.56 1.98
N GLN A 155 17.67 1.74 3.11
CA GLN A 155 17.99 1.05 4.36
C GLN A 155 17.72 -0.46 4.26
N TYR A 156 16.70 -0.84 3.47
CA TYR A 156 16.28 -2.23 3.25
C TYR A 156 16.81 -2.83 1.93
N ASP A 157 17.70 -2.14 1.22
CA ASP A 157 18.24 -2.55 -0.09
C ASP A 157 17.15 -2.90 -1.12
N LEU A 158 16.08 -2.09 -1.16
CA LEU A 158 15.00 -2.28 -2.11
C LEU A 158 15.44 -1.94 -3.53
N PRO A 159 15.05 -2.75 -4.54
CA PRO A 159 15.42 -2.48 -5.91
C PRO A 159 14.66 -1.27 -6.47
N MET A 160 15.34 -0.47 -7.28
CA MET A 160 14.72 0.52 -8.14
C MET A 160 14.00 -0.22 -9.29
N ALA A 161 12.72 0.07 -9.53
CA ALA A 161 11.92 -0.61 -10.54
C ALA A 161 12.30 -0.18 -11.96
N GLY A 162 12.64 1.10 -12.15
CA GLY A 162 13.15 1.64 -13.41
C GLY A 162 12.14 1.57 -14.56
N LEU A 163 10.84 1.65 -14.27
CA LEU A 163 9.77 1.39 -15.24
C LEU A 163 9.37 2.60 -16.08
N VAL A 164 9.82 3.81 -15.74
CA VAL A 164 9.42 5.07 -16.38
C VAL A 164 10.63 5.74 -17.02
N SER A 165 10.53 6.11 -18.30
CA SER A 165 11.56 6.84 -19.04
C SER A 165 11.49 8.35 -18.78
N ASN A 166 12.55 9.06 -19.18
CA ASN A 166 12.70 10.51 -18.99
C ASN A 166 11.59 11.37 -19.65
N ASP A 167 10.81 10.81 -20.59
CA ASP A 167 9.66 11.45 -21.22
C ASP A 167 8.34 11.22 -20.45
N GLY A 168 8.39 10.61 -19.25
CA GLY A 168 7.22 10.39 -18.40
C GLY A 168 6.31 9.25 -18.89
N LYS A 169 6.85 8.31 -19.67
CA LYS A 169 6.14 7.13 -20.15
C LYS A 169 6.71 5.86 -19.56
N PHE A 170 5.88 4.83 -19.47
CA PHE A 170 6.37 3.50 -19.14
C PHE A 170 7.22 2.93 -20.27
N ILE A 171 8.35 2.30 -19.91
CA ILE A 171 9.22 1.63 -20.86
C ILE A 171 8.51 0.48 -21.58
N SER A 172 9.02 0.08 -22.73
CA SER A 172 8.39 -0.94 -23.60
C SER A 172 8.25 -2.32 -22.94
N THR A 173 9.03 -2.60 -21.89
CA THR A 173 9.01 -3.85 -21.15
C THR A 173 8.12 -3.81 -19.90
N THR A 174 7.49 -2.67 -19.59
CA THR A 174 6.56 -2.58 -18.46
C THR A 174 5.29 -3.35 -18.76
N GLU A 175 5.10 -4.46 -18.07
CA GLU A 175 3.91 -5.30 -18.21
C GLU A 175 2.62 -4.49 -17.93
N PHE A 176 1.59 -4.71 -18.76
CA PHE A 176 0.29 -4.01 -18.82
C PHE A 176 0.30 -2.55 -19.27
N PHE A 177 1.34 -1.78 -18.98
CA PHE A 177 1.33 -0.31 -19.13
C PHE A 177 2.34 0.25 -20.13
N ALA A 178 3.06 -0.61 -20.87
CA ALA A 178 4.09 -0.22 -21.83
C ALA A 178 3.66 0.93 -22.77
N GLY A 179 4.52 1.97 -22.85
CA GLY A 179 4.35 3.12 -23.74
C GLY A 179 3.29 4.14 -23.33
N LYS A 180 2.57 3.93 -22.22
CA LYS A 180 1.58 4.87 -21.69
C LYS A 180 2.24 5.97 -20.88
N GLY A 181 1.73 7.20 -20.97
CA GLY A 181 2.12 8.27 -20.05
C GLY A 181 1.67 7.97 -18.63
N VAL A 182 2.46 8.35 -17.62
CA VAL A 182 2.15 8.02 -16.21
C VAL A 182 0.76 8.47 -15.77
N PHE A 183 0.31 9.65 -16.17
CA PHE A 183 -1.05 10.12 -15.84
C PHE A 183 -2.15 9.42 -16.64
N GLU A 184 -1.88 9.05 -17.90
CA GLU A 184 -2.79 8.26 -18.74
C GLU A 184 -2.97 6.84 -18.18
N ALA A 185 -1.97 6.33 -17.46
CA ALA A 185 -1.99 5.01 -16.87
C ALA A 185 -2.82 4.92 -15.58
N ASN A 186 -3.14 6.04 -14.90
CA ASN A 186 -3.96 6.01 -13.68
C ASN A 186 -5.28 5.21 -13.84
N PRO A 187 -6.15 5.51 -14.84
CA PRO A 187 -7.37 4.73 -15.03
C PRO A 187 -7.08 3.27 -15.40
N LEU A 188 -6.01 2.99 -16.15
CA LEU A 188 -5.62 1.63 -16.54
C LEU A 188 -5.16 0.80 -15.34
N VAL A 189 -4.42 1.41 -14.41
CA VAL A 189 -4.01 0.75 -13.17
C VAL A 189 -5.23 0.45 -12.31
N ILE A 190 -6.17 1.40 -12.21
CA ILE A 190 -7.42 1.17 -11.46
C ILE A 190 -8.23 0.03 -12.07
N GLU A 191 -8.37 0.00 -13.41
CA GLU A 191 -9.05 -1.10 -14.11
C GLU A 191 -8.34 -2.43 -13.84
N LYS A 192 -7.01 -2.47 -13.91
CA LYS A 192 -6.25 -3.69 -13.63
C LYS A 192 -6.42 -4.16 -12.19
N LEU A 193 -6.44 -3.25 -11.23
CA LEU A 193 -6.71 -3.56 -9.83
C LEU A 193 -8.11 -4.16 -9.67
N GLN A 194 -9.14 -3.54 -10.27
CA GLN A 194 -10.50 -4.07 -10.24
C GLN A 194 -10.65 -5.45 -10.88
N GLU A 195 -9.85 -5.76 -11.91
CA GLU A 195 -9.81 -7.09 -12.54
C GLU A 195 -9.27 -8.17 -11.59
N VAL A 196 -8.29 -7.84 -10.74
CA VAL A 196 -7.59 -8.81 -9.89
C VAL A 196 -8.10 -8.85 -8.44
N GLY A 197 -8.87 -7.87 -8.00
CA GLY A 197 -9.58 -7.82 -6.70
C GLY A 197 -9.10 -6.72 -5.75
#